data_AF-A0A850BXJ6-F1
#
_entry.id   AF-A0A850BXJ6-F1
#
_cell.length_a   1.000
_cell.length_b   1.000
_cell.length_c   1.000
_cell.angle_alpha   90.00
_cell.angle_beta   90.00
_cell.angle_gamma   90.00
#
_symmetry.space_group_name_H-M   'P 1'
#
loop_
_entity.id
_entity.type
_entity.pdbx_description
1 polymer ?
#
loop_
_entity_poly.entity_id
_entity_poly.type
_entity_poly.pdbx_seq_one_letter_code
_entity_poly.pdbx_strand_id
1 'polypeptide(L)'
;MADNDRRRLLRAAALTSTAALAAVAAPGAAAADGREFELDDDRCDWTDAERLDYRNIRIAGLDHEEAVCWLLVARAGAAFFALDEQHPSDVPEVVTLIHGIQYKLLGRPTYRAYRDAYAGEVDALAPDL
;
A
#
# COMPACT_ATOMS: atom_id res chain seq x y z
N MET A 1 -33.64 9.96 5.82
CA MET A 1 -32.70 10.84 5.08
C MET A 1 -31.23 10.48 5.31
N ALA A 2 -30.86 9.88 6.45
CA ALA A 2 -29.47 9.50 6.80
C ALA A 2 -28.84 8.34 5.99
N ASP A 3 -29.64 7.45 5.39
CA ASP A 3 -29.14 6.26 4.68
C ASP A 3 -28.40 6.60 3.37
N ASN A 4 -28.77 7.72 2.74
CA ASN A 4 -28.13 8.17 1.50
C ASN A 4 -26.74 8.80 1.72
N ASP A 5 -26.48 9.36 2.91
CA ASP A 5 -25.18 9.94 3.25
C ASP A 5 -24.16 8.86 3.58
N ARG A 6 -24.56 7.80 4.28
CA ARG A 6 -23.68 6.63 4.55
C ARG A 6 -23.25 5.93 3.26
N ARG A 7 -24.18 5.71 2.31
CA ARG A 7 -23.86 5.13 0.99
C ARG A 7 -22.98 6.05 0.13
N ARG A 8 -23.11 7.37 0.26
CA ARG A 8 -22.26 8.33 -0.46
C ARG A 8 -20.84 8.39 0.13
N LEU A 9 -20.70 8.36 1.44
CA LEU A 9 -19.40 8.33 2.12
C LEU A 9 -18.63 7.03 1.83
N LEU A 10 -19.31 5.87 1.84
CA LEU A 10 -18.70 4.60 1.48
C LEU A 10 -18.25 4.55 0.00
N ARG A 11 -18.99 5.19 -0.91
CA ARG A 11 -18.60 5.32 -2.32
C ARG A 11 -17.42 6.29 -2.51
N ALA A 12 -17.32 7.34 -1.70
CA ALA A 12 -16.19 8.26 -1.74
C ALA A 12 -14.90 7.60 -1.22
N ALA A 13 -14.98 6.80 -0.15
CA ALA A 13 -13.85 6.03 0.35
C ALA A 13 -13.37 4.96 -0.64
N ALA A 14 -14.29 4.25 -1.30
CA ALA A 14 -13.97 3.25 -2.31
C ALA A 14 -13.28 3.82 -3.56
N LEU A 15 -13.49 5.10 -3.88
CA LEU A 15 -12.86 5.77 -5.04
C LEU A 15 -11.48 6.36 -4.75
N THR A 16 -11.08 6.43 -3.47
CA THR A 16 -9.79 7.04 -3.11
C THR A 16 -8.62 6.05 -3.23
N SER A 17 -8.91 4.73 -3.26
CA SER A 17 -7.89 3.69 -3.45
C SER A 17 -7.58 3.38 -4.91
N THR A 18 -8.48 3.70 -5.86
CA THR A 18 -8.27 3.36 -7.28
C THR A 18 -7.67 4.49 -8.12
N ALA A 19 -7.67 5.74 -7.65
CA ALA A 19 -7.27 6.89 -8.48
C ALA A 19 -5.81 7.33 -8.32
N ALA A 20 -5.08 6.85 -7.32
CA ALA A 20 -3.72 7.33 -7.03
C ALA A 20 -2.59 6.59 -7.78
N LEU A 21 -2.87 5.48 -8.48
CA LEU A 21 -1.84 4.69 -9.19
C LEU A 21 -1.86 4.81 -10.72
N ALA A 22 -2.78 5.59 -11.30
CA ALA A 22 -2.91 5.69 -12.76
C ALA A 22 -1.95 6.70 -13.44
N ALA A 23 -1.08 7.40 -12.70
CA ALA A 23 -0.34 8.56 -13.22
C ALA A 23 1.19 8.39 -13.38
N VAL A 24 1.73 7.18 -13.32
CA VAL A 24 3.12 6.90 -13.75
C VAL A 24 3.18 5.60 -14.56
N ALA A 25 2.37 5.50 -15.61
CA ALA A 25 2.59 4.51 -16.67
C ALA A 25 3.55 5.11 -17.70
N ALA A 26 4.85 4.89 -17.51
CA ALA A 26 5.80 4.97 -18.62
C ALA A 26 5.41 3.88 -19.64
N PRO A 27 5.18 4.20 -20.93
CA PRO A 27 4.88 3.18 -21.93
C PRO A 27 6.18 2.46 -22.31
N GLY A 28 6.56 1.47 -21.50
CA GLY A 28 7.83 0.79 -21.70
C GLY A 28 8.29 -0.05 -20.51
N ALA A 29 7.39 -0.78 -19.86
CA ALA A 29 7.77 -1.90 -19.02
C ALA A 29 7.08 -3.14 -19.58
N ALA A 30 7.91 -4.13 -19.88
CA ALA A 30 7.55 -5.37 -20.51
C ALA A 30 6.30 -5.99 -19.87
N ALA A 31 5.60 -6.81 -20.65
CA ALA A 31 4.88 -7.95 -20.11
C ALA A 31 5.90 -8.84 -19.38
N ALA A 32 6.31 -8.44 -18.18
CA ALA A 32 6.92 -9.33 -17.21
C ALA A 32 5.90 -10.45 -17.00
N ASP A 33 6.38 -11.70 -17.04
CA ASP A 33 5.56 -12.87 -16.76
C ASP A 33 4.71 -12.55 -15.53
N GLY A 34 3.38 -12.49 -15.69
CA GLY A 34 2.46 -11.98 -14.66
C GLY A 34 2.50 -12.78 -13.35
N ARG A 35 3.33 -13.81 -13.29
CA ARG A 35 3.61 -14.69 -12.16
C ARG A 35 4.69 -14.18 -11.20
N GLU A 36 5.53 -13.21 -11.59
CA GLU A 36 6.63 -12.73 -10.72
C GLU A 36 6.15 -12.13 -9.40
N PHE A 37 4.96 -11.53 -9.40
CA PHE A 37 4.36 -10.88 -8.23
C PHE A 37 3.03 -11.52 -7.84
N GLU A 38 3.00 -12.84 -7.75
CA GLU A 38 1.87 -13.55 -7.16
C GLU A 38 1.93 -13.48 -5.62
N LEU A 39 0.75 -13.29 -5.02
CA LEU A 39 0.57 -13.32 -3.58
C LEU A 39 0.41 -14.78 -3.14
N ASP A 40 1.54 -15.39 -2.78
CA ASP A 40 1.60 -16.71 -2.14
C ASP A 40 1.74 -16.52 -0.64
N ASP A 41 0.61 -16.24 0.01
CA ASP A 41 0.55 -15.97 1.44
C ASP A 41 -0.72 -16.59 2.02
N ASP A 42 -0.56 -17.47 2.99
CA ASP A 42 -1.63 -18.26 3.60
C ASP A 42 -2.17 -17.64 4.90
N ARG A 43 -1.64 -16.48 5.32
CA ARG A 43 -2.09 -15.79 6.55
C ARG A 43 -3.55 -15.33 6.44
N CYS A 44 -4.05 -15.19 5.22
CA CYS A 44 -5.34 -14.57 4.91
C CYS A 44 -5.97 -15.17 3.65
N ASP A 45 -7.30 -15.09 3.59
CA ASP A 45 -8.12 -15.42 2.43
C ASP A 45 -8.13 -14.26 1.41
N TRP A 46 -7.01 -14.05 0.74
CA TRP A 46 -6.84 -12.92 -0.17
C TRP A 46 -7.79 -12.95 -1.37
N THR A 47 -8.56 -11.87 -1.54
CA THR A 47 -9.45 -11.66 -2.69
C THR A 47 -8.67 -11.33 -3.96
N ASP A 48 -9.30 -11.48 -5.12
CA ASP A 48 -8.68 -11.13 -6.41
C ASP A 48 -8.28 -9.64 -6.50
N ALA A 49 -9.07 -8.76 -5.88
CA ALA A 49 -8.76 -7.33 -5.81
C ALA A 49 -7.49 -7.07 -4.97
N GLU A 50 -7.32 -7.77 -3.85
CA GLU A 50 -6.11 -7.65 -3.01
C GLU A 50 -4.89 -8.27 -3.68
N ARG A 51 -5.06 -9.36 -4.44
CA ARG A 51 -3.98 -9.94 -5.25
C ARG A 51 -3.52 -9.00 -6.36
N LEU A 52 -4.47 -8.27 -6.97
CA LEU A 52 -4.15 -7.23 -7.94
C LEU A 52 -3.44 -6.04 -7.28
N ASP A 53 -3.91 -5.58 -6.13
CA ASP A 53 -3.28 -4.47 -5.40
C ASP A 53 -1.86 -4.86 -4.95
N TYR A 54 -1.68 -6.06 -4.39
CA TYR A 54 -0.38 -6.64 -4.08
C TYR A 54 0.58 -6.56 -5.26
N ARG A 55 0.15 -7.02 -6.44
CA ARG A 55 0.97 -6.96 -7.66
C ARG A 55 1.40 -5.54 -7.99
N ASN A 56 0.46 -4.59 -7.94
CA ASN A 56 0.75 -3.19 -8.25
C ASN A 56 1.76 -2.58 -7.25
N ILE A 57 1.61 -2.91 -5.97
CA ILE A 57 2.50 -2.44 -4.90
C ILE A 57 3.91 -3.05 -5.05
N ARG A 58 4.01 -4.33 -5.40
CA ARG A 58 5.30 -4.99 -5.69
C ARG A 58 5.99 -4.35 -6.88
N ILE A 59 5.25 -4.02 -7.95
CA ILE A 59 5.77 -3.27 -9.12
C ILE A 59 6.28 -1.88 -8.70
N ALA A 60 5.63 -1.23 -7.74
CA ALA A 60 6.07 0.06 -7.19
C ALA A 60 7.35 -0.03 -6.32
N GLY A 61 7.90 -1.23 -6.13
CA GLY A 61 9.19 -1.47 -5.47
C GLY A 61 9.10 -1.87 -4.00
N LEU A 62 7.89 -2.07 -3.46
CA LEU A 62 7.73 -2.66 -2.14
C LEU A 62 8.10 -4.14 -2.18
N ASP A 63 8.73 -4.63 -1.12
CA ASP A 63 8.97 -6.06 -0.96
C ASP A 63 7.72 -6.83 -0.52
N HIS A 64 7.86 -8.15 -0.33
CA HIS A 64 6.75 -9.01 0.04
C HIS A 64 6.09 -8.58 1.35
N GLU A 65 6.88 -8.41 2.41
CA GLU A 65 6.34 -8.09 3.73
C GLU A 65 5.78 -6.67 3.77
N GLU A 66 6.39 -5.73 3.06
CA GLU A 66 5.86 -4.37 2.90
C GLU A 66 4.51 -4.36 2.17
N ALA A 67 4.40 -5.15 1.10
CA ALA A 67 3.15 -5.29 0.35
C ALA A 67 2.06 -6.00 1.18
N VAL A 68 2.39 -7.06 1.93
CA VAL A 68 1.41 -7.71 2.80
C VAL A 68 0.99 -6.78 3.95
N CYS A 69 1.92 -6.02 4.53
CA CYS A 69 1.61 -5.00 5.52
C CYS A 69 0.61 -3.97 4.97
N TRP A 70 0.81 -3.51 3.73
CA TRP A 70 -0.12 -2.61 3.05
C TRP A 70 -1.55 -3.17 2.98
N LEU A 71 -1.70 -4.43 2.54
CA LEU A 71 -3.01 -5.07 2.43
C LEU A 71 -3.68 -5.25 3.79
N LEU A 72 -2.92 -5.63 4.82
CA LEU A 72 -3.44 -5.79 6.18
C LEU A 72 -3.93 -4.46 6.75
N VAL A 73 -3.24 -3.35 6.47
CA VAL A 73 -3.68 -2.00 6.84
C VAL A 73 -4.97 -1.63 6.12
N ALA A 74 -5.10 -1.95 4.82
CA ALA A 74 -6.32 -1.73 4.07
C ALA A 74 -7.50 -2.55 4.62
N ARG A 75 -7.28 -3.83 4.94
CA ARG A 75 -8.28 -4.69 5.61
C ARG A 75 -8.70 -4.13 6.97
N ALA A 76 -7.75 -3.71 7.79
CA ALA A 76 -8.03 -3.12 9.10
C ALA A 76 -8.87 -1.85 8.96
N GLY A 77 -8.58 -0.99 7.99
CA GLY A 77 -9.39 0.19 7.68
C GLY A 77 -10.81 -0.16 7.25
N ALA A 78 -10.96 -1.09 6.31
CA ALA A 78 -12.27 -1.55 5.85
C ALA A 78 -13.09 -2.16 7.00
N ALA A 79 -12.47 -2.98 7.85
CA ALA A 79 -13.11 -3.56 9.03
C ALA A 79 -13.54 -2.50 10.03
N PHE A 80 -12.68 -1.49 10.31
CA PHE A 80 -13.02 -0.39 11.21
C PHE A 80 -14.23 0.41 10.71
N PHE A 81 -14.25 0.80 9.43
CA PHE A 81 -15.37 1.58 8.86
C PHE A 81 -16.66 0.78 8.70
N ALA A 82 -16.63 -0.54 8.87
CA ALA A 82 -17.83 -1.37 8.94
C ALA A 82 -18.47 -1.39 10.34
N LEU A 83 -17.72 -1.02 11.39
CA LEU A 83 -18.24 -0.92 12.74
C LEU A 83 -19.26 0.23 12.84
N ASP A 84 -20.10 0.18 13.86
CA ASP A 84 -20.97 1.29 14.20
C ASP A 84 -20.14 2.49 14.69
N GLU A 85 -20.48 3.68 14.19
CA GLU A 85 -19.82 4.92 14.56
C GLU A 85 -20.03 5.20 16.06
N GLN A 86 -18.93 5.32 16.82
CA GLN A 86 -18.98 5.67 18.24
C GLN A 86 -18.90 7.19 18.43
N HIS A 87 -18.02 7.86 17.68
CA HIS A 87 -17.89 9.31 17.70
C HIS A 87 -17.53 9.86 16.29
N PRO A 88 -18.07 11.03 15.88
CA PRO A 88 -17.81 11.59 14.55
C PRO A 88 -16.33 11.92 14.25
N SER A 89 -15.50 12.09 15.29
CA SER A 89 -14.05 12.32 15.12
C SER A 89 -13.25 11.05 14.79
N ASP A 90 -13.82 9.87 15.01
CA ASP A 90 -13.08 8.61 14.86
C ASP A 90 -12.70 8.38 13.40
N VAL A 91 -13.58 8.74 12.47
CA VAL A 91 -13.33 8.58 11.03
C VAL A 91 -12.10 9.36 10.57
N PRO A 92 -12.02 10.71 10.72
CA PRO A 92 -10.83 11.44 10.28
C PRO A 92 -9.56 11.05 11.04
N GLU A 93 -9.67 10.63 12.31
CA GLU A 93 -8.52 10.14 13.08
C GLU A 93 -7.97 8.83 12.50
N VAL A 94 -8.83 7.83 12.27
CA VAL A 94 -8.41 6.55 11.70
C VAL A 94 -7.90 6.70 10.27
N VAL A 95 -8.52 7.56 9.44
CA VAL A 95 -7.98 7.88 8.11
C VAL A 95 -6.55 8.42 8.22
N THR A 96 -6.30 9.33 9.17
CA THR A 96 -4.96 9.89 9.38
C THR A 96 -3.95 8.82 9.79
N LEU A 97 -4.34 7.88 10.66
CA LEU A 97 -3.48 6.78 11.09
C LEU A 97 -3.16 5.82 9.93
N ILE A 98 -4.17 5.42 9.15
CA ILE A 98 -4.01 4.54 7.98
C ILE A 98 -3.06 5.20 6.95
N HIS A 99 -3.33 6.45 6.59
CA HIS A 99 -2.46 7.19 5.67
C HIS A 99 -1.05 7.37 6.22
N GLY A 100 -0.90 7.55 7.53
CA GLY A 100 0.40 7.61 8.19
C GLY A 100 1.22 6.34 7.94
N ILE A 101 0.63 5.16 8.10
CA ILE A 101 1.32 3.89 7.85
C ILE A 101 1.62 3.71 6.36
N GLN A 102 0.64 3.95 5.48
CA GLN A 102 0.80 3.85 4.03
C GLN A 102 1.90 4.78 3.51
N TYR A 103 1.95 6.02 4.00
CA TYR A 103 3.00 6.98 3.65
C TYR A 103 4.39 6.47 4.05
N LYS A 104 4.53 5.87 5.23
CA LYS A 104 5.80 5.28 5.66
C LYS A 104 6.19 4.10 4.78
N LEU A 105 5.25 3.25 4.39
CA LEU A 105 5.49 2.13 3.47
C LEU A 105 5.96 2.61 2.08
N LEU A 106 5.30 3.61 1.51
CA LEU A 106 5.69 4.20 0.21
C LEU A 106 7.11 4.80 0.22
N GLY A 107 7.58 5.29 1.37
CA GLY A 107 8.95 5.81 1.50
C GLY A 107 10.04 4.73 1.58
N ARG A 108 9.68 3.47 1.84
CA ARG A 108 10.68 2.41 2.12
C ARG A 108 11.54 2.04 0.93
N PRO A 109 11.02 1.88 -0.31
CA PRO A 109 11.86 1.55 -1.47
C PRO A 109 12.93 2.62 -1.72
N THR A 110 12.54 3.89 -1.67
CA THR A 110 13.46 5.02 -1.82
C THR A 110 14.52 5.04 -0.72
N TYR A 111 14.12 4.84 0.53
CA TYR A 111 15.06 4.83 1.65
C TYR A 111 16.03 3.63 1.59
N ARG A 112 15.56 2.47 1.15
CA ARG A 112 16.39 1.29 0.89
C ARG A 112 17.44 1.60 -0.18
N ALA A 113 17.04 2.17 -1.32
CA ALA A 113 17.95 2.56 -2.37
C ALA A 113 19.00 3.59 -1.90
N TYR A 114 18.58 4.59 -1.11
CA TYR A 114 19.49 5.55 -0.48
C TYR A 114 20.52 4.87 0.41
N ARG A 115 20.07 3.96 1.30
CA ARG A 115 20.95 3.23 2.22
C ARG A 115 21.94 2.36 1.46
N ASP A 116 21.48 1.65 0.43
CA ASP A 116 22.32 0.72 -0.33
C ASP A 116 23.37 1.47 -1.17
N ALA A 117 23.01 2.64 -1.74
CA ALA A 117 23.96 3.53 -2.41
C ALA A 117 25.03 4.05 -1.44
N TYR A 118 24.63 4.47 -0.24
CA TYR A 118 25.55 4.97 0.77
C TYR A 118 26.50 3.88 1.30
N ALA A 119 26.00 2.64 1.50
CA ALA A 119 26.84 1.52 1.90
C ALA A 119 27.93 1.21 0.85
N GLY A 120 27.57 1.23 -0.44
CA GLY A 120 28.53 1.06 -1.53
C GLY A 120 29.58 2.16 -1.62
N GLU A 121 29.22 3.41 -1.27
CA GLU A 121 30.19 4.52 -1.20
C GLU A 121 31.18 4.36 -0.02
N VAL A 122 30.72 3.87 1.14
CA VAL A 122 31.58 3.61 2.29
C VAL A 122 32.58 2.49 2.00
N ASP A 123 32.12 1.39 1.42
CA ASP A 123 32.98 0.27 1.02
C ASP A 123 34.02 0.70 -0.03
N ALA A 124 33.66 1.62 -0.94
CA ALA A 124 34.57 2.16 -1.95
C ALA A 124 35.60 3.16 -1.38
N LEU A 125 35.28 3.85 -0.29
CA LEU A 125 36.15 4.86 0.35
C LEU A 125 37.10 4.26 1.40
N ALA A 126 36.83 3.05 1.90
CA ALA A 126 37.67 2.36 2.88
C ALA A 126 37.75 0.83 2.63
N PRO A 127 38.40 0.38 1.54
CA PRO A 127 38.44 -1.04 1.18
C PRO A 127 39.31 -1.93 2.10
N ASP A 128 40.14 -1.33 2.96
CA ASP A 128 41.17 -2.02 3.77
C ASP A 128 40.98 -1.88 5.31
N LEU A 129 39.76 -1.55 5.77
CA LEU A 129 39.36 -1.69 7.18
C LEU A 129 38.50 -2.94 7.37
#